data_AF-A0A367LTC1-F1
#
_entry.id   AF-A0A367LTC1-F1
#
_cell.length_a   1.000
_cell.length_b   1.000
_cell.length_c   1.000
_cell.angle_alpha   90.00
_cell.angle_beta   90.00
_cell.angle_gamma   90.00
#
_symmetry.space_group_name_H-M   'P 1'
#
loop_
_entity.id
_entity.type
_entity.pdbx_description
1 polymer ?
#
loop_
_entity_poly.entity_id
_entity_poly.type
_entity_poly.pdbx_seq_one_letter_code
_entity_poly.pdbx_strand_id
1 'polypeptide(L)' 'DIQRYPSSLPFPFSRAVRAGGFLFLSGQVPMSPTGEVVRGDIQTQTEAVMARIGETLESCGARFDQLVKVTVW' A
#
# COMPACT_ATOMS: atom_id res chain seq x y z
N ASP A 1 20.39 7.26 0.53
CA ASP A 1 19.86 6.62 1.75
C ASP A 1 18.61 5.79 1.48
N ILE A 2 18.45 4.69 2.22
CA ILE A 2 17.27 3.80 2.15
C ILE A 2 16.47 4.00 3.45
N GLN A 3 15.21 4.42 3.32
CA GLN A 3 14.27 4.54 4.44
C GLN A 3 13.19 3.48 4.32
N ARG A 4 12.93 2.72 5.39
CA ARG A 4 11.89 1.69 5.45
C ARG A 4 10.73 2.17 6.31
N TYR A 5 9.52 2.00 5.82
CA TYR A 5 8.28 2.22 6.56
C TYR A 5 7.77 0.86 7.04
N PRO A 6 7.86 0.52 8.33
CA PRO A 6 7.56 -0.81 8.82
C PRO A 6 6.07 -1.15 8.65
N SER A 7 5.78 -2.43 8.43
CA SER A 7 4.43 -2.98 8.54
C SER A 7 4.19 -3.46 9.96
N SER A 8 2.94 -3.34 10.44
CA SER A 8 2.49 -3.96 11.70
C SER A 8 2.11 -5.44 11.53
N LEU A 9 2.06 -5.94 10.29
CA LEU A 9 1.73 -7.33 10.00
C LEU A 9 2.94 -8.24 10.25
N PRO A 10 2.71 -9.52 10.64
CA PRO A 10 3.77 -10.49 10.93
C PRO A 10 4.39 -11.08 9.66
N PHE A 11 4.73 -10.23 8.68
CA PHE A 11 5.34 -10.62 7.41
C PHE A 11 6.69 -9.92 7.24
N PRO A 12 7.66 -10.51 6.52
CA PRO A 12 9.00 -9.95 6.35
C PRO A 12 9.04 -8.80 5.32
N PHE A 13 7.98 -8.00 5.23
CA PHE A 13 7.83 -6.91 4.26
C PHE A 13 7.61 -5.58 4.97
N SER A 14 8.31 -4.55 4.49
CA SER A 14 7.97 -3.16 4.85
C SER A 14 6.65 -2.77 4.17
N ARG A 15 5.88 -1.86 4.77
CA ARG A 15 4.71 -1.28 4.10
C ARG A 15 5.12 -0.52 2.84
N ALA A 16 6.20 0.25 2.95
CA ALA A 16 6.85 0.94 1.83
C ALA A 16 8.35 1.10 2.08
N VAL A 17 9.11 1.38 1.02
CA VAL A 17 10.54 1.69 1.08
C VAL A 17 10.81 2.90 0.19
N ARG A 18 11.51 3.91 0.71
CA ARG A 18 12.01 5.06 -0.05
C ARG A 18 13.48 4.84 -0.37
N ALA A 19 13.82 4.88 -1.66
CA ALA A 19 15.19 4.73 -2.15
C ALA A 19 15.35 5.45 -3.49
N GLY A 20 16.44 6.22 -3.64
CA GLY A 20 16.79 6.86 -4.92
C GLY A 20 15.73 7.84 -5.45
N GLY A 21 15.00 8.53 -4.57
CA GLY A 21 13.93 9.46 -4.96
C GLY A 21 12.57 8.80 -5.25
N PHE A 22 12.51 7.47 -5.27
CA PHE A 22 11.27 6.71 -5.46
C PHE A 22 10.73 6.17 -4.14
N LEU A 23 9.40 6.00 -4.10
CA LEU A 23 8.69 5.31 -3.05
C LEU A 23 8.10 4.01 -3.62
N PHE A 24 8.53 2.87 -3.08
CA PHE A 24 8.08 1.54 -3.47
C PHE A 24 7.11 1.03 -2.41
N LEU A 25 5.84 0.86 -2.78
CA LEU A 25 4.82 0.25 -1.92
C LEU A 25 4.88 -1.26 -2.06
N SER A 26 4.72 -1.98 -0.94
CA SER A 26 4.42 -3.41 -1.00
C SER A 26 3.05 -3.64 -1.64
N GLY A 27 2.84 -4.83 -2.20
CA GLY A 27 1.55 -5.21 -2.77
C GLY A 27 0.42 -5.03 -1.77
N GLN A 28 -0.70 -4.51 -2.26
CA GLN A 28 -1.89 -4.26 -1.46
C GLN A 28 -2.96 -5.29 -1.82
N VAL A 29 -3.59 -5.83 -0.78
CA VAL A 29 -4.66 -6.82 -0.87
C VAL A 29 -5.87 -6.27 -0.11
N PRO A 30 -7.11 -6.70 -0.45
CA PRO A 30 -8.32 -6.18 0.18
C PRO A 30 -8.43 -6.70 1.62
N MET A 31 -7.73 -6.04 2.55
CA MET A 31 -7.74 -6.33 3.98
C MET A 31 -8.36 -5.16 4.74
N SER A 32 -9.20 -5.50 5.71
CA SER A 32 -9.75 -4.58 6.70
C SER A 32 -8.68 -4.17 7.73
N PRO A 33 -8.94 -3.11 8.52
CA PRO A 33 -8.02 -2.70 9.60
C PRO A 33 -7.76 -3.78 10.66
N THR A 34 -8.65 -4.76 10.80
CA THR A 34 -8.50 -5.91 11.72
C THR A 34 -7.71 -7.06 11.11
N GLY A 35 -7.26 -6.95 9.85
CA GLY A 35 -6.49 -7.98 9.15
C GLY A 35 -7.35 -9.04 8.44
N GLU A 36 -8.68 -8.89 8.45
CA GLU A 36 -9.59 -9.79 7.73
C GLU A 36 -9.73 -9.39 6.27
N VAL A 37 -9.91 -10.38 5.39
CA VAL A 37 -10.15 -10.13 3.96
C VAL A 37 -11.52 -9.47 3.77
N VAL A 38 -11.54 -8.32 3.09
CA VAL A 38 -12.78 -7.67 2.63
C VAL A 38 -13.41 -8.53 1.55
N ARG A 39 -14.62 -9.04 1.82
CA ARG A 39 -15.41 -9.84 0.88
C ARG A 39 -16.31 -8.94 0.04
N GLY A 40 -16.61 -9.36 -1.18
CA GLY A 40 -17.43 -8.60 -2.11
C GLY A 40 -17.06 -8.91 -3.56
N ASP A 41 -17.59 -8.10 -4.47
CA ASP A 41 -17.20 -8.11 -5.88
C ASP A 41 -15.84 -7.41 -6.10
N ILE A 42 -15.40 -7.39 -7.36
CA ILE A 42 -14.12 -6.79 -7.74
C ILE A 42 -14.06 -5.29 -7.44
N GLN A 43 -15.19 -4.58 -7.56
CA GLN A 43 -15.25 -3.16 -7.26
C GLN A 43 -15.00 -2.92 -5.78
N THR A 44 -15.73 -3.62 -4.91
CA THR A 44 -15.59 -3.52 -3.45
C THR A 44 -14.16 -3.80 -2.99
N GLN A 45 -13.54 -4.85 -3.54
CA GLN A 45 -12.16 -5.21 -3.19
C GLN A 45 -11.14 -4.18 -3.72
N THR A 46 -11.34 -3.68 -4.93
CA THR A 46 -10.47 -2.66 -5.53
C THR A 46 -10.54 -1.35 -4.74
N GLU A 47 -11.73 -0.91 -4.33
CA GLU A 47 -11.92 0.27 -3.48
C GLU A 47 -11.16 0.13 -2.15
N ALA A 48 -11.23 -1.04 -1.50
CA ALA A 48 -10.47 -1.32 -0.28
C ALA A 48 -8.95 -1.25 -0.51
N VAL A 49 -8.46 -1.82 -1.61
CA VAL A 49 -7.05 -1.76 -2.01
C VAL A 49 -6.62 -0.31 -2.25
N MET A 50 -7.40 0.47 -3.00
CA MET A 50 -7.10 1.88 -3.29
C MET A 50 -7.07 2.71 -2.02
N ALA A 51 -7.99 2.50 -1.07
CA ALA A 51 -7.95 3.17 0.22
C ALA A 51 -6.64 2.88 0.99
N ARG A 52 -6.18 1.63 1.01
CA ARG A 52 -4.89 1.26 1.64
C ARG A 52 -3.67 1.87 0.96
N ILE A 53 -3.70 1.98 -0.37
CA ILE A 53 -2.65 2.70 -1.13
C ILE A 53 -2.62 4.15 -0.68
N GLY A 54 -3.78 4.82 -0.59
CA GLY A 54 -3.90 6.21 -0.15
C GLY A 54 -3.27 6.45 1.22
N GLU A 55 -3.66 5.64 2.21
CA GLU A 55 -3.11 5.76 3.57
C GLU A 55 -1.61 5.50 3.64
N THR A 56 -1.11 4.56 2.82
CA THR A 56 0.33 4.31 2.74
C THR A 56 1.05 5.52 2.16
N LEU A 57 0.53 6.10 1.07
CA LEU A 57 1.08 7.32 0.47
C LEU A 57 1.10 8.47 1.47
N GLU A 58 -0.02 8.74 2.15
CA GLU A 58 -0.15 9.79 3.17
C GLU A 58 0.86 9.60 4.31
N SER A 59 0.99 8.37 4.84
CA SER A 59 1.98 8.05 5.89
C SER A 59 3.43 8.26 5.44
N CYS A 60 3.67 8.26 4.14
CA CYS A 60 4.97 8.52 3.52
C CYS A 60 5.13 9.97 3.05
N GLY A 61 4.14 10.84 3.26
CA GLY A 61 4.14 12.22 2.75
C GLY A 61 4.04 12.31 1.22
N ALA A 62 3.36 11.35 0.59
CA ALA A 62 3.13 11.26 -0.85
C ALA A 62 1.63 11.28 -1.18
N ARG A 63 1.29 11.38 -2.46
CA ARG A 63 -0.08 11.51 -2.97
C ARG A 63 -0.29 10.71 -4.26
N PHE A 64 -1.55 10.45 -4.60
CA PHE A 64 -1.91 9.69 -5.81
C PHE A 64 -1.42 10.32 -7.12
N ASP A 65 -1.38 11.64 -7.21
CA ASP A 65 -0.89 12.38 -8.38
C ASP A 65 0.63 12.23 -8.63
N GLN A 66 1.35 11.58 -7.70
CA GLN A 66 2.77 11.27 -7.82
C GLN A 66 3.03 9.82 -8.24
N LEU A 67 1.99 9.02 -8.48
CA LEU A 67 2.13 7.64 -8.98
C LEU A 67 2.61 7.66 -10.43
N VAL A 68 3.71 6.96 -10.69
CA VAL A 68 4.31 6.84 -12.03
C VAL A 68 4.22 5.42 -12.61
N LYS A 69 3.92 4.42 -11.78
CA LYS A 69 3.80 3.01 -12.19
C LYS A 69 2.95 2.25 -11.18
N VAL A 70 2.09 1.37 -11.70
CA VAL A 70 1.32 0.39 -10.91
C VAL A 70 1.47 -0.99 -11.57
N THR A 71 1.61 -2.03 -10.75
CA THR A 71 1.55 -3.43 -11.21
C THR A 71 0.30 -4.06 -10.61
N VAL A 72 -0.61 -4.53 -11.46
CA VAL A 72 -1.90 -5.13 -11.07
C VAL A 72 -1.93 -6.59 -11.53
N TRP A 73 -2.49 -7.47 -10.70
CA TRP A 73 -2.57 -8.92 -10.90
C TRP A 73 -4.02 -9.41 -10.84
#